data_AF-A0A4Y9T745-F1
#
_entry.id   AF-A0A4Y9T745-F1
#
_cell.length_a   1.000
_cell.length_b   1.000
_cell.length_c   1.000
_cell.angle_alpha   90.00
_cell.angle_beta   90.00
_cell.angle_gamma   90.00
#
_symmetry.space_group_name_H-M   'P 1'
#
loop_
_entity.id
_entity.type
_entity.pdbx_description
1 polymer ?
#
loop_
_entity_poly.entity_id
_entity_poly.type
_entity_poly.pdbx_seq_one_letter_code
_entity_poly.pdbx_strand_id
1 'polypeptide(L)'
;MKLKIRYLLPALVLCLPACVLIAANRAQSDANQQVRFVVDFYKTYLSRPPSVSLDFVPESFYSRGAEMLIAMHRQLCTTLSRSDDICRYGADGDIFLNAQEIAPDLDFEKSRFKAIPSGTDTVDVSFTVWPGKGAHYGRLLRYVLVKEPGGWRVDEVFFGTDAGFRETESMRHKINQESARVLAEARDVFDVVSWIFIYLRDKDMLARAERYVAFPVQICGADGDCQAVHKGDDKLRQAIDHLHRAYYKGDFDTQTDLSTFYPRVDSAQAIDGNVVRLDALELTFRDKAWWISKIDLHELGKRIPVQSRFVRSMGGYG
;
A
#
# COMPACT_ATOMS: atom_id res chain seq x y z
N MET A 1 48.65 29.52 44.61
CA MET A 1 49.10 28.24 44.03
C MET A 1 49.13 28.39 42.50
N LYS A 2 50.30 28.52 41.87
CA LYS A 2 50.41 28.62 40.40
C LYS A 2 50.59 27.20 39.84
N LEU A 3 49.53 26.61 39.28
CA LEU A 3 49.65 25.33 38.59
C LEU A 3 50.58 25.49 37.36
N LYS A 4 51.66 24.70 37.32
CA LYS A 4 52.61 24.68 36.21
C LYS A 4 51.95 24.05 34.97
N ILE A 5 51.47 24.91 34.07
CA ILE A 5 50.86 24.57 32.76
C ILE A 5 51.77 23.67 31.88
N ARG A 6 53.09 23.62 32.15
CA ARG A 6 54.08 22.86 31.37
C ARG A 6 53.91 21.33 31.39
N TYR A 7 53.08 20.77 32.28
CA TYR A 7 52.82 19.31 32.32
C TYR A 7 51.49 18.89 31.67
N LEU A 8 50.64 19.82 31.24
CA LEU A 8 49.34 19.50 30.62
C LEU A 8 49.44 19.23 29.11
N LEU A 9 50.43 19.82 28.43
CA LEU A 9 50.65 19.66 26.99
C LEU A 9 50.96 18.22 26.53
N PRO A 10 51.87 17.45 27.16
CA PRO A 10 52.15 16.08 26.71
C PRO A 10 51.00 15.10 26.99
N ALA A 11 50.21 15.33 28.05
CA ALA A 11 49.04 14.50 28.37
C ALA A 11 47.91 14.71 27.34
N LEU A 12 47.70 15.94 26.85
CA LEU A 12 46.69 16.23 25.83
C LEU A 12 47.03 15.61 24.47
N VAL A 13 48.33 15.55 24.11
CA VAL A 13 48.81 14.99 22.83
C VAL A 13 48.68 13.46 22.78
N LEU A 14 48.74 12.76 23.92
CA LEU A 14 48.53 11.31 24.00
C LEU A 14 47.05 10.89 24.06
N CYS A 15 46.14 11.76 24.52
CA CYS A 15 44.70 11.45 24.55
C CYS A 15 44.04 11.48 23.15
N LEU A 16 44.48 12.37 22.26
CA LEU A 16 43.91 12.50 20.91
C LEU A 16 43.99 11.20 20.06
N PRO A 17 45.15 10.51 19.95
CA PRO A 17 45.23 9.28 19.16
C PRO A 17 44.41 8.13 19.77
N ALA A 18 44.31 8.06 21.10
CA ALA A 18 43.51 7.03 21.78
C ALA A 18 42.01 7.18 21.47
N CYS A 19 41.48 8.42 21.48
CA CYS A 19 40.09 8.68 21.13
C CYS A 19 39.77 8.30 19.67
N VAL A 20 40.70 8.54 18.74
CA VAL A 20 40.52 8.19 17.31
C VAL A 20 40.47 6.67 17.12
N LEU A 21 41.33 5.91 17.79
CA LEU A 21 41.34 4.44 17.70
C LEU A 21 40.05 3.81 18.26
N ILE A 22 39.53 4.34 19.36
CA ILE A 22 38.27 3.86 19.96
C ILE A 22 37.09 4.13 19.01
N ALA A 23 37.04 5.32 18.40
CA ALA A 23 35.99 5.67 17.44
C ALA A 23 36.03 4.78 16.18
N ALA A 24 37.23 4.53 15.64
CA ALA A 24 37.41 3.65 14.47
C ALA A 24 36.98 2.20 14.76
N ASN A 25 37.38 1.65 15.92
CA ASN A 25 36.97 0.30 16.33
C ASN A 25 35.45 0.18 16.52
N ARG A 26 34.81 1.22 17.07
CA ARG A 26 33.36 1.24 17.24
C ARG A 26 32.64 1.28 15.88
N ALA A 27 33.08 2.15 14.97
CA ALA A 27 32.50 2.25 13.63
C ALA A 27 32.63 0.93 12.85
N GLN A 28 33.80 0.28 12.91
CA GLN A 28 33.99 -1.03 12.28
C GLN A 28 33.13 -2.12 12.94
N SER A 29 32.99 -2.10 14.26
CA SER A 29 32.13 -3.05 14.98
C SER A 29 30.66 -2.87 14.59
N ASP A 30 30.18 -1.63 14.54
CA ASP A 30 28.83 -1.29 14.12
C ASP A 30 28.57 -1.74 12.67
N ALA A 31 29.47 -1.43 11.73
CA ALA A 31 29.38 -1.89 10.34
C ALA A 31 29.32 -3.42 10.22
N ASN A 32 30.16 -4.14 10.97
CA ASN A 32 30.13 -5.61 11.00
C ASN A 32 28.81 -6.15 11.58
N GLN A 33 28.24 -5.51 12.61
CA GLN A 33 26.95 -5.89 13.18
C GLN A 33 25.80 -5.65 12.21
N GLN A 34 25.82 -4.53 11.48
CA GLN A 34 24.83 -4.18 10.46
C GLN A 34 24.83 -5.21 9.32
N VAL A 35 26.00 -5.53 8.76
CA VAL A 35 26.13 -6.55 7.71
C VAL A 35 25.63 -7.91 8.21
N ARG A 36 26.04 -8.31 9.42
CA ARG A 36 25.61 -9.57 10.03
C ARG A 36 24.09 -9.63 10.21
N PHE A 37 23.48 -8.56 10.68
CA PHE A 37 22.03 -8.45 10.83
C PHE A 37 21.29 -8.74 9.51
N VAL A 38 21.71 -8.11 8.41
CA VAL A 38 21.09 -8.32 7.09
C VAL A 38 21.39 -9.73 6.54
N VAL A 39 22.62 -10.23 6.70
CA VAL A 39 23.00 -11.58 6.25
C VAL A 39 22.21 -12.66 6.99
N ASP A 40 22.09 -12.57 8.31
CA ASP A 40 21.38 -13.55 9.13
C ASP A 40 19.88 -13.56 8.80
N PHE A 41 19.29 -12.39 8.47
CA PHE A 41 17.95 -12.30 7.91
C PHE A 41 17.82 -13.10 6.61
N TYR A 42 18.67 -12.86 5.60
CA TYR A 42 18.56 -13.56 4.31
C TYR A 42 18.83 -15.05 4.40
N LYS A 43 19.76 -15.49 5.26
CA LYS A 43 19.97 -16.92 5.53
C LYS A 43 18.70 -17.58 6.05
N THR A 44 18.03 -16.93 6.99
CA THR A 44 16.77 -17.41 7.59
C THR A 44 15.61 -17.35 6.59
N TYR A 45 15.56 -16.29 5.78
CA TYR A 45 14.52 -16.07 4.78
C TYR A 45 14.58 -17.12 3.67
N LEU A 46 15.77 -17.31 3.08
CA LEU A 46 15.99 -18.25 1.97
C LEU A 46 16.11 -19.72 2.40
N SER A 47 16.17 -20.03 3.69
CA SER A 47 16.08 -21.42 4.18
C SER A 47 14.63 -21.92 4.26
N ARG A 48 13.63 -21.05 4.09
CA ARG A 48 12.21 -21.40 4.19
C ARG A 48 11.65 -21.85 2.83
N PRO A 49 10.65 -22.74 2.82
CA PRO A 49 9.93 -23.07 1.59
C PRO A 49 9.30 -21.80 0.98
N PRO A 50 9.30 -21.63 -0.36
CA PRO A 50 8.75 -20.45 -1.02
C PRO A 50 7.30 -20.12 -0.62
N SER A 51 6.47 -21.14 -0.36
CA SER A 51 5.08 -20.97 0.07
C SER A 51 4.91 -20.32 1.45
N VAL A 52 5.96 -20.24 2.26
CA VAL A 52 5.96 -19.67 3.61
C VAL A 52 6.70 -18.32 3.66
N SER A 53 7.56 -18.04 2.67
CA SER A 53 8.45 -16.88 2.70
C SER A 53 7.74 -15.55 2.43
N LEU A 54 6.72 -15.53 1.55
CA LEU A 54 6.06 -14.28 1.12
C LEU A 54 5.40 -13.48 2.25
N ASP A 55 4.95 -14.14 3.31
CA ASP A 55 4.37 -13.47 4.50
C ASP A 55 5.33 -13.42 5.69
N PHE A 56 6.56 -13.94 5.54
CA PHE A 56 7.52 -13.96 6.63
C PHE A 56 8.29 -12.64 6.73
N VAL A 57 7.94 -11.85 7.73
CA VAL A 57 8.78 -10.78 8.25
C VAL A 57 9.06 -11.10 9.72
N PRO A 58 10.32 -11.28 10.14
CA PRO A 58 10.63 -11.44 11.56
C PRO A 58 10.06 -10.26 12.36
N GLU A 59 9.54 -10.56 13.55
CA GLU A 59 9.19 -9.50 14.50
C GLU A 59 10.40 -8.58 14.71
N SER A 60 10.16 -7.27 14.72
CA SER A 60 11.23 -6.28 14.86
C SER A 60 12.32 -6.37 13.78
N PHE A 61 11.99 -6.77 12.54
CA PHE A 61 12.91 -6.57 11.42
C PHE A 61 13.00 -5.09 11.02
N TYR A 62 11.83 -4.47 10.91
CA TYR A 62 11.69 -3.05 10.60
C TYR A 62 11.85 -2.19 11.87
N SER A 63 12.21 -0.93 11.68
CA SER A 63 12.18 0.08 12.74
C SER A 63 10.73 0.34 13.13
N ARG A 64 10.50 0.86 14.34
CA ARG A 64 9.14 1.26 14.76
C ARG A 64 8.50 2.27 13.79
N GLY A 65 9.29 3.16 13.21
CA GLY A 65 8.82 4.14 12.23
C GLY A 65 8.38 3.50 10.91
N ALA A 66 9.12 2.51 10.42
CA ALA A 66 8.77 1.75 9.23
C ALA A 66 7.56 0.82 9.48
N GLU A 67 7.51 0.13 10.62
CA GLU A 67 6.36 -0.69 11.01
C GLU A 67 5.07 0.14 11.09
N MET A 68 5.13 1.32 11.71
CA MET A 68 3.98 2.23 11.78
C MET A 68 3.52 2.67 10.39
N LEU A 69 4.46 3.00 9.48
CA LEU A 69 4.11 3.37 8.11
C LEU A 69 3.43 2.21 7.36
N ILE A 70 4.00 1.00 7.43
CA ILE A 70 3.42 -0.20 6.81
C ILE A 70 2.03 -0.50 7.38
N ALA A 71 1.85 -0.39 8.70
CA ALA A 71 0.58 -0.62 9.37
C ALA A 71 -0.48 0.42 8.98
N MET A 72 -0.13 1.71 8.96
CA MET A 72 -1.02 2.79 8.53
C MET A 72 -1.46 2.61 7.07
N HIS A 73 -0.52 2.26 6.19
CA HIS A 73 -0.82 1.98 4.80
C HIS A 73 -1.74 0.75 4.64
N ARG A 74 -1.49 -0.34 5.38
CA ARG A 74 -2.35 -1.52 5.39
C ARG A 74 -3.78 -1.18 5.85
N GLN A 75 -3.92 -0.37 6.89
CA GLN A 75 -5.21 0.10 7.37
C GLN A 75 -5.92 0.95 6.31
N LEU A 76 -5.19 1.85 5.66
CA LEU A 76 -5.71 2.67 4.57
C LEU A 76 -6.23 1.81 3.43
N CYS A 77 -5.43 0.85 2.95
CA CYS A 77 -5.82 -0.10 1.91
C CYS A 77 -7.08 -0.89 2.29
N THR A 78 -7.11 -1.45 3.51
CA THR A 78 -8.24 -2.25 3.99
C THR A 78 -9.54 -1.45 4.07
N THR A 79 -9.42 -0.15 4.37
CA THR A 79 -10.59 0.71 4.62
C THR A 79 -11.05 1.44 3.36
N LEU A 80 -10.13 1.93 2.54
CA LEU A 80 -10.41 2.88 1.47
C LEU A 80 -10.10 2.37 0.06
N SER A 81 -9.39 1.25 -0.12
CA SER A 81 -9.21 0.67 -1.45
C SER A 81 -10.57 0.38 -2.07
N ARG A 82 -10.76 0.76 -3.34
CA ARG A 82 -12.02 0.66 -4.09
C ARG A 82 -11.98 -0.44 -5.14
N SER A 83 -10.84 -0.60 -5.82
CA SER A 83 -10.65 -1.64 -6.80
C SER A 83 -10.45 -3.04 -6.19
N ASP A 84 -10.50 -4.04 -7.06
CA ASP A 84 -10.07 -5.41 -6.76
C ASP A 84 -8.54 -5.57 -6.75
N ASP A 85 -7.80 -4.50 -7.08
CA ASP A 85 -6.35 -4.56 -7.03
C ASP A 85 -5.88 -4.78 -5.59
N ILE A 86 -4.88 -5.63 -5.46
CA ILE A 86 -4.30 -5.94 -4.15
C ILE A 86 -3.56 -4.69 -3.67
N CYS A 87 -4.16 -3.98 -2.71
CA CYS A 87 -3.56 -2.82 -2.07
C CYS A 87 -2.81 -3.28 -0.82
N ARG A 88 -1.48 -3.39 -0.92
CA ARG A 88 -0.59 -3.73 0.20
C ARG A 88 0.85 -3.54 -0.24
N TYR A 89 1.70 -3.02 0.65
CA TYR A 89 3.14 -3.13 0.50
C TYR A 89 3.59 -4.60 0.32
N GLY A 90 4.11 -4.93 -0.86
CA GLY A 90 4.46 -6.30 -1.26
C GLY A 90 3.33 -7.12 -1.90
N ALA A 91 2.24 -6.47 -2.32
CA ALA A 91 1.18 -7.11 -3.09
C ALA A 91 1.69 -7.68 -4.43
N ASP A 92 2.54 -6.91 -5.11
CA ASP A 92 3.02 -7.21 -6.47
C ASP A 92 4.27 -8.08 -6.50
N GLY A 93 4.68 -8.65 -5.38
CA GLY A 93 5.83 -9.54 -5.30
C GLY A 93 6.56 -9.50 -3.97
N ASP A 94 7.60 -10.33 -3.88
CA ASP A 94 8.47 -10.43 -2.72
C ASP A 94 9.32 -9.15 -2.59
N ILE A 95 9.08 -8.38 -1.53
CA ILE A 95 9.78 -7.12 -1.26
C ILE A 95 11.25 -7.30 -0.90
N PHE A 96 11.65 -8.45 -0.37
CA PHE A 96 13.02 -8.74 0.04
C PHE A 96 13.84 -9.25 -1.14
N LEU A 97 13.19 -9.88 -2.11
CA LEU A 97 13.81 -10.34 -3.35
C LEU A 97 13.59 -9.36 -4.52
N ASN A 98 12.71 -8.37 -4.35
CA ASN A 98 12.23 -7.47 -5.40
C ASN A 98 11.89 -8.25 -6.68
N ALA A 99 11.04 -9.27 -6.54
CA ALA A 99 10.70 -10.19 -7.61
C ALA A 99 9.30 -10.81 -7.41
N GLN A 100 8.58 -11.04 -8.51
CA GLN A 100 7.32 -11.80 -8.52
C GLN A 100 7.56 -13.30 -8.49
N GLU A 101 8.61 -13.75 -9.17
CA GLU A 101 8.96 -15.16 -9.29
C GLU A 101 10.45 -15.37 -9.05
N ILE A 102 10.78 -16.52 -8.46
CA ILE A 102 12.13 -16.93 -8.10
C ILE A 102 12.41 -18.33 -8.64
N ALA A 103 13.68 -18.70 -8.76
CA ALA A 103 14.03 -20.07 -9.11
C ALA A 103 13.47 -21.06 -8.05
N PRO A 104 12.85 -22.19 -8.46
CA PRO A 104 12.25 -23.15 -7.52
C PRO A 104 13.22 -23.73 -6.50
N ASP A 105 14.51 -23.76 -6.84
CA ASP A 105 15.59 -24.29 -6.02
C ASP A 105 16.49 -23.18 -5.44
N LEU A 106 16.02 -21.92 -5.44
CA LEU A 106 16.76 -20.78 -4.90
C LEU A 106 17.02 -20.99 -3.40
N ASP A 107 18.29 -20.88 -3.02
CA ASP A 107 18.75 -20.86 -1.65
C ASP A 107 19.80 -19.76 -1.46
N PHE A 108 20.25 -19.57 -0.21
CA PHE A 108 21.21 -18.53 0.13
C PHE A 108 22.52 -18.62 -0.68
N GLU A 109 23.07 -19.83 -0.85
CA GLU A 109 24.34 -20.04 -1.56
C GLU A 109 24.18 -19.83 -3.07
N LYS A 110 23.12 -20.40 -3.67
CA LYS A 110 22.84 -20.28 -5.10
C LYS A 110 22.50 -18.86 -5.50
N SER A 111 21.90 -18.08 -4.61
CA SER A 111 21.64 -16.65 -4.84
C SER A 111 22.92 -15.82 -4.97
N ARG A 112 24.07 -16.36 -4.56
CA ARG A 112 25.38 -15.68 -4.52
C ARG A 112 25.30 -14.38 -3.71
N PHE A 113 24.57 -14.42 -2.60
CA PHE A 113 24.31 -13.27 -1.75
C PHE A 113 25.60 -12.61 -1.27
N LYS A 114 25.66 -11.28 -1.37
CA LYS A 114 26.73 -10.44 -0.83
C LYS A 114 26.11 -9.26 -0.11
N ALA A 115 26.72 -8.87 1.00
CA ALA A 115 26.37 -7.68 1.76
C ALA A 115 27.65 -6.91 2.12
N ILE A 116 27.64 -5.60 1.91
CA ILE A 116 28.76 -4.72 2.23
C ILE A 116 28.25 -3.45 2.94
N PRO A 117 29.03 -2.90 3.89
CA PRO A 117 28.69 -1.59 4.45
C PRO A 117 28.90 -0.53 3.35
N SER A 118 27.94 0.39 3.21
CA SER A 118 27.96 1.44 2.17
C SER A 118 27.90 2.87 2.72
N GLY A 119 27.87 3.00 4.05
CA GLY A 119 27.74 4.25 4.78
C GLY A 119 27.77 3.99 6.28
N THR A 120 27.49 5.02 7.10
CA THR A 120 27.46 4.88 8.56
C THR A 120 26.36 3.93 9.04
N ASP A 121 25.21 4.00 8.38
CA ASP A 121 24.00 3.28 8.77
C ASP A 121 23.36 2.57 7.57
N THR A 122 24.17 2.14 6.60
CA THR A 122 23.66 1.51 5.38
C THR A 122 24.41 0.26 4.99
N VAL A 123 23.66 -0.73 4.50
CA VAL A 123 24.18 -1.99 3.97
C VAL A 123 23.64 -2.19 2.56
N ASP A 124 24.54 -2.31 1.59
CA ASP A 124 24.18 -2.66 0.22
C ASP A 124 24.26 -4.17 0.07
N VAL A 125 23.23 -4.77 -0.53
CA VAL A 125 23.17 -6.20 -0.82
C VAL A 125 23.01 -6.46 -2.30
N SER A 126 23.65 -7.52 -2.78
CA SER A 126 23.50 -8.00 -4.15
C SER A 126 23.34 -9.51 -4.19
N PHE A 127 22.43 -9.99 -5.02
CA PHE A 127 22.16 -11.42 -5.21
C PHE A 127 21.50 -11.65 -6.59
N THR A 128 21.25 -12.91 -6.95
CA THR A 128 20.42 -13.29 -8.10
C THR A 128 19.23 -14.12 -7.64
N VAL A 129 18.06 -13.87 -8.20
CA VAL A 129 16.84 -14.66 -7.95
C VAL A 129 16.69 -15.84 -8.92
N TRP A 130 17.46 -15.86 -10.00
CA TRP A 130 17.54 -16.96 -10.97
C TRP A 130 18.99 -17.27 -11.33
N PRO A 131 19.66 -18.14 -10.56
CA PRO A 131 21.04 -18.53 -10.80
C PRO A 131 21.21 -19.11 -12.22
N GLY A 132 22.21 -18.61 -12.95
CA GLY A 132 22.55 -19.11 -14.29
C GLY A 132 21.70 -18.55 -15.45
N LYS A 133 20.74 -17.67 -15.18
CA LYS A 133 19.85 -17.11 -16.22
C LYS A 133 20.21 -15.68 -16.70
N GLY A 134 21.39 -15.17 -16.30
CA GLY A 134 21.90 -13.87 -16.73
C GLY A 134 21.76 -12.76 -15.69
N ALA A 135 22.26 -11.58 -16.04
CA ALA A 135 22.39 -10.44 -15.13
C ALA A 135 21.06 -9.72 -14.82
N HIS A 136 20.02 -9.86 -15.66
CA HIS A 136 18.73 -9.21 -15.44
C HIS A 136 17.95 -9.78 -14.24
N TYR A 137 18.32 -10.97 -13.78
CA TYR A 137 17.84 -11.57 -12.53
C TYR A 137 18.69 -11.16 -11.32
N GLY A 138 19.72 -10.34 -11.54
CA GLY A 138 20.45 -9.67 -10.47
C GLY A 138 19.53 -8.71 -9.71
N ARG A 139 19.77 -8.62 -8.41
CA ARG A 139 19.08 -7.71 -7.50
C ARG A 139 20.12 -6.95 -6.72
N LEU A 140 19.87 -5.66 -6.55
CA LEU A 140 20.68 -4.74 -5.77
C LEU A 140 19.72 -3.98 -4.86
N LEU A 141 19.87 -4.11 -3.55
CA LEU A 141 19.06 -3.39 -2.57
C LEU A 141 20.00 -2.66 -1.61
N ARG A 142 19.56 -1.53 -1.05
CA ARG A 142 20.24 -0.83 0.04
C ARG A 142 19.32 -0.72 1.23
N TYR A 143 19.76 -1.25 2.36
CA TYR A 143 19.11 -1.11 3.64
C TYR A 143 19.65 0.11 4.37
N VAL A 144 18.76 1.01 4.78
CA VAL A 144 19.07 2.05 5.77
C VAL A 144 18.65 1.53 7.13
N LEU A 145 19.57 1.57 8.08
CA LEU A 145 19.44 0.96 9.38
C LEU A 145 19.35 2.03 10.47
N VAL A 146 18.66 1.71 11.55
CA VAL A 146 18.65 2.52 12.77
C VAL A 146 18.93 1.62 13.98
N LYS A 147 19.63 2.15 14.98
CA LYS A 147 19.93 1.42 16.20
C LYS A 147 18.83 1.69 17.23
N GLU A 148 18.06 0.66 17.57
CA GLU A 148 17.03 0.69 18.61
C GLU A 148 17.45 -0.15 19.83
N PRO A 149 16.75 -0.10 20.99
CA PRO A 149 17.14 -0.85 22.20
C PRO A 149 17.32 -2.37 21.99
N GLY A 150 16.69 -2.95 20.97
CA GLY A 150 16.82 -4.36 20.59
C GLY A 150 17.83 -4.66 19.47
N GLY A 151 18.66 -3.69 19.08
CA GLY A 151 19.66 -3.83 18.02
C GLY A 151 19.33 -3.03 16.75
N TRP A 152 19.99 -3.39 15.65
CA TRP A 152 19.77 -2.76 14.34
C TRP A 152 18.40 -3.15 13.76
N ARG A 153 17.75 -2.20 13.09
CA ARG A 153 16.45 -2.34 12.45
C ARG A 153 16.47 -1.66 11.09
N VAL A 154 15.70 -2.19 10.13
CA VAL A 154 15.54 -1.57 8.81
C VAL A 154 14.55 -0.42 8.88
N ASP A 155 14.99 0.80 8.57
CA ASP A 155 14.11 1.96 8.48
C ASP A 155 13.65 2.27 7.05
N GLU A 156 14.48 1.94 6.06
CA GLU A 156 14.22 2.17 4.64
C GLU A 156 14.93 1.12 3.78
N VAL A 157 14.34 0.79 2.63
CA VAL A 157 14.90 -0.08 1.61
C VAL A 157 14.87 0.64 0.27
N PHE A 158 16.03 0.83 -0.35
CA PHE A 158 16.13 1.30 -1.73
C PHE A 158 16.30 0.12 -2.67
N PHE A 159 15.50 0.11 -3.74
CA PHE A 159 15.60 -0.84 -4.83
C PHE A 159 16.52 -0.27 -5.91
N GLY A 160 17.63 -0.95 -6.17
CA GLY A 160 18.61 -0.54 -7.16
C GLY A 160 18.06 -0.65 -8.58
N THR A 161 18.42 0.33 -9.41
CA THR A 161 18.15 0.35 -10.85
C THR A 161 19.46 0.46 -11.63
N ASP A 162 19.41 0.41 -12.95
CA ASP A 162 20.58 0.67 -13.80
C ASP A 162 21.16 2.10 -13.58
N ALA A 163 20.34 3.02 -13.08
CA ALA A 163 20.74 4.38 -12.71
C ALA A 163 21.19 4.51 -11.23
N GLY A 164 21.33 3.39 -10.52
CA GLY A 164 21.64 3.35 -9.08
C GLY A 164 20.41 3.44 -8.18
N PHE A 165 20.61 3.89 -6.94
CA PHE A 165 19.55 4.06 -5.94
C PHE A 165 18.90 5.44 -6.07
N ARG A 166 17.57 5.47 -6.13
CA ARG A 166 16.78 6.71 -6.24
C ARG A 166 15.71 6.73 -5.15
N GLU A 167 15.39 7.92 -4.65
CA GLU A 167 14.33 8.10 -3.65
C GLU A 167 12.96 7.60 -4.13
N THR A 168 12.67 7.77 -5.43
CA THR A 168 11.45 7.25 -6.05
C THR A 168 11.36 5.72 -6.06
N GLU A 169 12.50 5.04 -5.85
CA GLU A 169 12.62 3.59 -5.77
C GLU A 169 12.87 3.14 -4.32
N SER A 170 12.31 3.85 -3.34
CA SER A 170 12.38 3.47 -1.92
C SER A 170 11.07 2.85 -1.43
N MET A 171 11.13 2.04 -0.39
CA MET A 171 9.95 1.48 0.28
C MET A 171 9.03 2.61 0.76
N ARG A 172 9.54 3.63 1.46
CA ARG A 172 8.67 4.72 1.95
C ARG A 172 8.01 5.48 0.81
N HIS A 173 8.74 5.77 -0.28
CA HIS A 173 8.16 6.45 -1.44
C HIS A 173 7.03 5.62 -2.07
N LYS A 174 7.27 4.33 -2.34
CA LYS A 174 6.25 3.43 -2.92
C LYS A 174 5.00 3.33 -2.04
N ILE A 175 5.18 3.16 -0.73
CA ILE A 175 4.07 3.14 0.23
C ILE A 175 3.30 4.47 0.22
N ASN A 176 3.99 5.60 0.23
CA ASN A 176 3.36 6.92 0.23
C ASN A 176 2.63 7.21 -1.09
N GLN A 177 3.22 6.81 -2.23
CA GLN A 177 2.62 6.95 -3.54
C GLN A 177 1.33 6.12 -3.66
N GLU A 178 1.36 4.85 -3.27
CA GLU A 178 0.18 3.99 -3.27
C GLU A 178 -0.89 4.52 -2.29
N SER A 179 -0.48 4.98 -1.10
CA SER A 179 -1.40 5.62 -0.15
C SER A 179 -2.07 6.88 -0.71
N ALA A 180 -1.31 7.71 -1.42
CA ALA A 180 -1.84 8.91 -2.07
C ALA A 180 -2.82 8.55 -3.20
N ARG A 181 -2.50 7.51 -3.99
CA ARG A 181 -3.39 6.96 -5.03
C ARG A 181 -4.71 6.48 -4.43
N VAL A 182 -4.67 5.64 -3.40
CA VAL A 182 -5.87 5.12 -2.72
C VAL A 182 -6.74 6.24 -2.17
N LEU A 183 -6.12 7.27 -1.59
CA LEU A 183 -6.85 8.45 -1.10
C LEU A 183 -7.46 9.25 -2.25
N ALA A 184 -6.77 9.40 -3.39
CA ALA A 184 -7.29 10.11 -4.55
C ALA A 184 -8.51 9.38 -5.14
N GLU A 185 -8.40 8.07 -5.34
CA GLU A 185 -9.49 7.20 -5.84
C GLU A 185 -10.70 7.22 -4.90
N ALA A 186 -10.48 7.07 -3.59
CA ALA A 186 -11.56 7.09 -2.61
C ALA A 186 -12.29 8.46 -2.56
N ARG A 187 -11.60 9.55 -2.93
CA ARG A 187 -12.16 10.91 -3.02
C ARG A 187 -12.82 11.22 -4.35
N ASP A 188 -12.52 10.46 -5.39
CA ASP A 188 -13.14 10.60 -6.70
C ASP A 188 -14.47 9.86 -6.72
N VAL A 189 -15.57 10.62 -6.72
CA VAL A 189 -16.92 10.02 -6.78
C VAL A 189 -17.10 9.21 -8.06
N PHE A 190 -16.45 9.59 -9.17
CA PHE A 190 -16.61 8.91 -10.44
C PHE A 190 -15.98 7.53 -10.38
N ASP A 191 -14.78 7.42 -9.80
CA ASP A 191 -14.10 6.14 -9.59
C ASP A 191 -14.93 5.24 -8.67
N VAL A 192 -15.40 5.76 -7.54
CA VAL A 192 -16.26 5.04 -6.59
C VAL A 192 -17.53 4.51 -7.26
N VAL A 193 -18.23 5.35 -8.01
CA VAL A 193 -19.46 4.99 -8.71
C VAL A 193 -19.20 3.96 -9.81
N SER A 194 -18.09 4.10 -10.55
CA SER A 194 -17.68 3.12 -11.57
C SER A 194 -17.56 1.73 -10.96
N TRP A 195 -16.87 1.60 -9.82
CA TRP A 195 -16.71 0.33 -9.14
C TRP A 195 -18.01 -0.22 -8.54
N ILE A 196 -18.86 0.64 -7.97
CA ILE A 196 -20.19 0.21 -7.50
C ILE A 196 -20.96 -0.45 -8.64
N PHE A 197 -21.03 0.20 -9.81
CA PHE A 197 -21.73 -0.36 -10.96
C PHE A 197 -21.06 -1.61 -11.53
N ILE A 198 -19.71 -1.66 -11.56
CA ILE A 198 -18.98 -2.88 -11.93
C ILE A 198 -19.40 -4.06 -11.05
N TYR A 199 -19.51 -3.88 -9.73
CA TYR A 199 -19.93 -4.95 -8.82
C TYR A 199 -21.42 -5.24 -8.89
N LEU A 200 -22.27 -4.26 -9.19
CA LEU A 200 -23.69 -4.49 -9.42
C LEU A 200 -23.98 -5.23 -10.73
N ARG A 201 -23.05 -5.25 -11.69
CA ARG A 201 -23.24 -5.91 -13.00
C ARG A 201 -23.20 -7.43 -12.92
N ASP A 202 -22.38 -7.97 -12.03
CA ASP A 202 -22.16 -9.41 -11.90
C ASP A 202 -22.73 -9.91 -10.58
N LYS A 203 -23.67 -10.86 -10.66
CA LYS A 203 -24.34 -11.43 -9.50
C LYS A 203 -23.36 -12.06 -8.50
N ASP A 204 -22.25 -12.63 -8.98
CA ASP A 204 -21.22 -13.23 -8.12
C ASP A 204 -20.38 -12.16 -7.39
N MET A 205 -20.47 -10.90 -7.81
CA MET A 205 -19.76 -9.77 -7.22
C MET A 205 -20.63 -8.88 -6.33
N LEU A 206 -21.94 -9.12 -6.20
CA LEU A 206 -22.84 -8.24 -5.44
C LEU A 206 -22.40 -8.03 -3.99
N ALA A 207 -21.86 -9.07 -3.34
CA ALA A 207 -21.34 -8.97 -1.99
C ALA A 207 -20.17 -7.96 -1.88
N ARG A 208 -19.42 -7.72 -2.96
CA ARG A 208 -18.34 -6.73 -3.00
C ARG A 208 -18.87 -5.30 -2.96
N ALA A 209 -20.09 -5.05 -3.45
CA ALA A 209 -20.70 -3.71 -3.38
C ALA A 209 -20.93 -3.25 -1.93
N GLU A 210 -21.08 -4.18 -0.96
CA GLU A 210 -21.18 -3.85 0.47
C GLU A 210 -19.97 -3.07 1.00
N ARG A 211 -18.80 -3.16 0.35
CA ARG A 211 -17.59 -2.40 0.75
C ARG A 211 -17.74 -0.88 0.60
N TYR A 212 -18.73 -0.43 -0.17
CA TYR A 212 -19.03 1.00 -0.36
C TYR A 212 -20.08 1.51 0.63
N VAL A 213 -20.64 0.64 1.46
CA VAL A 213 -21.77 0.99 2.32
C VAL A 213 -21.29 1.59 3.63
N ALA A 214 -21.81 2.78 3.93
CA ALA A 214 -21.65 3.45 5.20
C ALA A 214 -22.64 2.85 6.21
N PHE A 215 -22.15 2.11 7.20
CA PHE A 215 -23.02 1.55 8.24
C PHE A 215 -23.22 2.51 9.44
N PRO A 216 -24.42 2.57 10.03
CA PRO A 216 -25.67 2.02 9.49
C PRO A 216 -26.10 2.77 8.20
N VAL A 217 -26.63 2.02 7.24
CA VAL A 217 -27.14 2.56 5.97
C VAL A 217 -28.65 2.68 6.03
N GLN A 218 -29.23 3.72 5.43
CA GLN A 218 -30.69 3.83 5.32
C GLN A 218 -31.18 3.09 4.07
N ILE A 219 -32.11 2.16 4.20
CA ILE A 219 -32.76 1.48 3.06
C ILE A 219 -34.24 1.83 3.07
N CYS A 220 -34.75 2.38 1.96
CA CYS A 220 -36.15 2.67 1.76
C CYS A 220 -36.76 1.69 0.76
N GLY A 221 -37.90 1.10 1.13
CA GLY A 221 -38.66 0.19 0.28
C GLY A 221 -39.32 0.91 -0.91
N ALA A 222 -39.97 0.14 -1.79
CA ALA A 222 -40.72 0.71 -2.92
C ALA A 222 -41.96 1.51 -2.50
N ASP A 223 -42.43 1.32 -1.27
CA ASP A 223 -43.48 2.08 -0.58
C ASP A 223 -42.97 3.40 0.03
N GLY A 224 -41.65 3.61 0.07
CA GLY A 224 -41.01 4.80 0.64
C GLY A 224 -40.67 4.69 2.13
N ASP A 225 -41.02 3.58 2.79
CA ASP A 225 -40.70 3.37 4.19
C ASP A 225 -39.21 3.05 4.37
N CYS A 226 -38.53 3.80 5.25
CA CYS A 226 -37.09 3.72 5.45
C CYS A 226 -36.69 3.08 6.78
N GLN A 227 -35.65 2.24 6.75
CA GLN A 227 -35.06 1.63 7.93
C GLN A 227 -33.53 1.77 7.94
N ALA A 228 -32.94 1.97 9.11
CA ALA A 228 -31.49 1.86 9.31
C ALA A 228 -31.06 0.39 9.40
N VAL A 229 -30.07 0.02 8.60
CA VAL A 229 -29.62 -1.37 8.40
C VAL A 229 -28.12 -1.47 8.72
N HIS A 230 -27.73 -2.56 9.39
CA HIS A 230 -26.36 -2.81 9.82
C HIS A 230 -25.63 -3.79 8.88
N LYS A 231 -24.31 -3.91 9.07
CA LYS A 231 -23.48 -4.81 8.27
C LYS A 231 -23.92 -6.26 8.46
N GLY A 232 -24.06 -6.99 7.36
CA GLY A 232 -24.46 -8.39 7.35
C GLY A 232 -25.97 -8.66 7.42
N ASP A 233 -26.80 -7.62 7.46
CA ASP A 233 -28.27 -7.75 7.40
C ASP A 233 -28.73 -8.14 5.99
N ASP A 234 -29.64 -9.11 5.90
CA ASP A 234 -30.16 -9.62 4.63
C ASP A 234 -30.95 -8.57 3.83
N LYS A 235 -31.51 -7.54 4.50
CA LYS A 235 -32.19 -6.44 3.81
C LYS A 235 -31.25 -5.67 2.89
N LEU A 236 -29.98 -5.51 3.27
CA LEU A 236 -28.99 -4.87 2.41
C LEU A 236 -28.73 -5.70 1.16
N ARG A 237 -28.56 -7.02 1.31
CA ARG A 237 -28.32 -7.93 0.19
C ARG A 237 -29.51 -7.96 -0.77
N GLN A 238 -30.73 -7.98 -0.24
CA GLN A 238 -31.96 -7.90 -1.02
C GLN A 238 -32.06 -6.57 -1.79
N ALA A 239 -31.68 -5.44 -1.17
CA ALA A 239 -31.66 -4.15 -1.83
C ALA A 239 -30.62 -4.10 -2.97
N ILE A 240 -29.39 -4.57 -2.73
CA ILE A 240 -28.32 -4.66 -3.74
C ILE A 240 -28.74 -5.55 -4.92
N ASP A 241 -29.33 -6.71 -4.64
CA ASP A 241 -29.86 -7.64 -5.64
C ASP A 241 -31.03 -7.03 -6.44
N HIS A 242 -31.85 -6.18 -5.80
CA HIS A 242 -32.88 -5.39 -6.50
C HIS A 242 -32.26 -4.34 -7.44
N LEU A 243 -31.21 -3.63 -7.01
CA LEU A 243 -30.48 -2.69 -7.86
C LEU A 243 -29.85 -3.39 -9.08
N HIS A 244 -29.25 -4.56 -8.89
CA HIS A 244 -28.70 -5.37 -9.99
C HIS A 244 -29.75 -5.63 -11.07
N ARG A 245 -30.91 -6.18 -10.68
CA ARG A 245 -32.01 -6.49 -11.63
C ARG A 245 -32.60 -5.25 -12.30
N ALA A 246 -32.55 -4.11 -11.64
CA ALA A 246 -33.09 -2.87 -12.18
C ALA A 246 -32.14 -2.20 -13.17
N TYR A 247 -30.84 -2.24 -12.90
CA TYR A 247 -29.82 -1.63 -13.76
C TYR A 247 -29.36 -2.53 -14.89
N TYR A 248 -29.44 -3.86 -14.75
CA TYR A 248 -28.92 -4.81 -15.73
C TYR A 248 -29.97 -5.85 -16.15
N LYS A 249 -29.95 -6.23 -17.43
CA LYS A 249 -30.90 -7.21 -17.99
C LYS A 249 -30.54 -8.67 -17.71
N GLY A 250 -29.37 -8.90 -17.14
CA GLY A 250 -28.85 -10.22 -16.78
C GLY A 250 -27.38 -10.14 -16.37
N ASP A 251 -26.84 -11.28 -15.94
CA ASP A 251 -25.44 -11.40 -15.55
C ASP A 251 -24.52 -11.06 -16.72
N PHE A 252 -23.44 -10.31 -16.45
CA PHE A 252 -22.48 -9.85 -17.45
C PHE A 252 -23.05 -8.95 -18.55
N ASP A 253 -24.17 -8.25 -18.30
CA ASP A 253 -24.72 -7.27 -19.24
C ASP A 253 -23.71 -6.13 -19.49
N THR A 254 -23.13 -6.13 -20.69
CA THR A 254 -22.20 -5.11 -21.19
C THR A 254 -22.88 -4.10 -22.10
N GLN A 255 -24.17 -4.27 -22.39
CA GLN A 255 -24.90 -3.43 -23.33
C GLN A 255 -25.62 -2.27 -22.64
N THR A 256 -25.90 -2.39 -21.34
CA THR A 256 -26.50 -1.31 -20.57
C THR A 256 -25.50 -0.17 -20.33
N ASP A 257 -25.79 0.98 -20.94
CA ASP A 257 -25.03 2.22 -20.75
C ASP A 257 -25.53 2.98 -19.52
N LEU A 258 -24.77 2.89 -18.43
CA LEU A 258 -25.03 3.63 -17.20
C LEU A 258 -24.34 5.00 -17.16
N SER A 259 -23.71 5.47 -18.24
CA SER A 259 -23.00 6.76 -18.29
C SER A 259 -23.89 7.95 -17.87
N THR A 260 -25.21 7.82 -18.07
CA THR A 260 -26.20 8.84 -17.68
C THR A 260 -26.43 8.94 -16.17
N PHE A 261 -26.02 7.93 -15.39
CA PHE A 261 -26.12 7.92 -13.93
C PHE A 261 -24.90 8.50 -13.22
N TYR A 262 -23.84 8.88 -13.94
CA TYR A 262 -22.64 9.41 -13.31
C TYR A 262 -22.83 10.85 -12.83
N PRO A 263 -22.29 11.22 -11.65
CA PRO A 263 -22.38 12.58 -11.13
C PRO A 263 -21.66 13.56 -12.04
N ARG A 264 -22.13 14.82 -12.04
CA ARG A 264 -21.40 15.91 -12.71
C ARG A 264 -20.19 16.30 -11.87
N VAL A 265 -19.07 16.58 -12.55
CA VAL A 265 -17.79 16.93 -11.93
C VAL A 265 -17.89 18.14 -10.98
N ASP A 266 -18.77 19.10 -11.28
CA ASP A 266 -19.01 20.30 -10.47
C ASP A 266 -19.86 20.05 -9.21
N SER A 267 -20.68 19.01 -9.21
CA SER A 267 -21.60 18.67 -8.10
C SER A 267 -20.98 17.83 -6.98
N ALA A 268 -19.76 17.30 -7.18
CA ALA A 268 -19.19 16.27 -6.31
C ALA A 268 -17.87 16.68 -5.64
N GLN A 269 -17.88 17.80 -4.91
CA GLN A 269 -16.73 18.17 -4.10
C GLN A 269 -16.55 17.20 -2.92
N ALA A 270 -15.34 16.69 -2.75
CA ALA A 270 -14.93 15.80 -1.66
C ALA A 270 -14.78 16.57 -0.33
N ILE A 271 -15.92 17.01 0.22
CA ILE A 271 -16.09 17.77 1.45
C ILE A 271 -16.98 16.95 2.39
N ASP A 272 -16.57 16.79 3.66
CA ASP A 272 -17.32 15.98 4.62
C ASP A 272 -18.78 16.46 4.75
N GLY A 273 -19.70 15.49 4.70
CA GLY A 273 -21.14 15.73 4.71
C GLY A 273 -21.75 16.10 3.36
N ASN A 274 -20.94 16.28 2.31
CA ASN A 274 -21.48 16.52 0.97
C ASN A 274 -22.18 15.25 0.45
N VAL A 275 -23.30 15.45 -0.27
CA VAL A 275 -24.19 14.38 -0.70
C VAL A 275 -24.36 14.42 -2.21
N VAL A 276 -24.18 13.26 -2.84
CA VAL A 276 -24.41 13.03 -4.26
C VAL A 276 -25.51 11.98 -4.41
N ARG A 277 -26.54 12.27 -5.21
CA ARG A 277 -27.66 11.36 -5.48
C ARG A 277 -27.59 10.83 -6.90
N LEU A 278 -27.64 9.52 -7.05
CA LEU A 278 -27.56 8.78 -8.31
C LEU A 278 -28.70 7.77 -8.35
N ASP A 279 -29.82 8.17 -8.95
CA ASP A 279 -31.07 7.38 -8.97
C ASP A 279 -31.47 6.89 -7.56
N ALA A 280 -31.45 5.59 -7.30
CA ALA A 280 -31.74 5.00 -5.99
C ALA A 280 -30.59 5.11 -4.97
N LEU A 281 -29.40 5.57 -5.34
CA LEU A 281 -28.25 5.65 -4.44
C LEU A 281 -28.02 7.08 -3.94
N GLU A 282 -27.81 7.23 -2.63
CA GLU A 282 -27.25 8.44 -2.04
C GLU A 282 -25.85 8.13 -1.51
N LEU A 283 -24.86 8.87 -2.01
CA LEU A 283 -23.48 8.82 -1.55
C LEU A 283 -23.18 10.03 -0.70
N THR A 284 -22.62 9.82 0.49
CA THR A 284 -22.11 10.89 1.35
C THR A 284 -20.59 10.81 1.41
N PHE A 285 -19.92 11.94 1.23
CA PHE A 285 -18.48 12.03 1.51
C PHE A 285 -18.27 12.14 3.01
N ARG A 286 -17.54 11.19 3.60
CA ARG A 286 -17.14 11.20 5.01
C ARG A 286 -15.88 10.37 5.20
N ASP A 287 -15.10 10.69 6.23
CA ASP A 287 -13.88 9.95 6.57
C ASP A 287 -12.93 9.81 5.37
N LYS A 288 -12.83 10.88 4.57
CA LYS A 288 -12.00 10.99 3.35
C LYS A 288 -12.46 10.15 2.15
N ALA A 289 -13.68 9.63 2.13
CA ALA A 289 -14.18 8.88 0.98
C ALA A 289 -15.69 8.98 0.75
N TRP A 290 -16.13 8.60 -0.45
CA TRP A 290 -17.56 8.46 -0.77
C TRP A 290 -18.12 7.11 -0.32
N TRP A 291 -19.28 7.16 0.35
CA TRP A 291 -19.96 5.97 0.87
C TRP A 291 -21.44 6.01 0.55
N ILE A 292 -22.02 4.86 0.19
CA ILE A 292 -23.47 4.69 0.08
C ILE A 292 -24.08 4.85 1.48
N SER A 293 -24.73 5.99 1.71
CA SER A 293 -25.42 6.32 2.96
C SER A 293 -26.90 5.98 2.92
N LYS A 294 -27.49 5.92 1.72
CA LYS A 294 -28.90 5.53 1.52
C LYS A 294 -29.09 4.76 0.21
N ILE A 295 -29.96 3.74 0.26
CA ILE A 295 -30.53 3.06 -0.90
C ILE A 295 -32.04 3.29 -0.88
N ASP A 296 -32.57 4.04 -1.84
CA ASP A 296 -33.98 4.42 -1.93
C ASP A 296 -34.64 3.74 -3.13
N LEU A 297 -35.23 2.57 -2.91
CA LEU A 297 -35.86 1.78 -3.99
C LEU A 297 -37.14 2.44 -4.53
N HIS A 298 -37.74 3.38 -3.80
CA HIS A 298 -38.85 4.18 -4.31
C HIS A 298 -38.39 5.13 -5.42
N GLU A 299 -37.15 5.61 -5.41
CA GLU A 299 -36.63 6.54 -6.42
C GLU A 299 -36.08 5.84 -7.67
N LEU A 300 -36.00 4.51 -7.66
CA LEU A 300 -35.44 3.70 -8.74
C LEU A 300 -36.12 3.96 -10.09
N GLY A 301 -35.33 4.40 -11.08
CA GLY A 301 -35.82 4.74 -12.42
C GLY A 301 -36.62 6.04 -12.51
N LYS A 302 -36.78 6.80 -11.42
CA LYS A 302 -37.53 8.08 -11.42
C LYS A 302 -36.65 9.28 -11.74
N ARG A 303 -35.33 9.21 -11.51
CA ARG A 303 -34.41 10.32 -11.74
C ARG A 303 -33.34 9.95 -12.76
N ILE A 304 -33.59 10.31 -14.01
CA ILE A 304 -32.51 10.45 -15.00
C ILE A 304 -32.48 11.93 -15.40
N PRO A 305 -31.69 12.80 -14.73
CA PRO A 305 -31.32 14.08 -15.33
C PRO A 305 -30.37 13.77 -16.50
N VAL A 306 -30.95 13.31 -17.61
CA VAL A 306 -30.28 13.26 -18.91
C VAL A 306 -29.78 14.67 -19.19
N GLN A 307 -28.49 14.86 -19.52
CA GLN A 307 -28.18 15.62 -20.74
C GLN A 307 -26.72 15.57 -21.24
N SER A 308 -26.67 15.40 -22.57
CA SER A 308 -25.66 15.79 -23.55
C SER A 308 -24.18 15.58 -23.20
N ARG A 309 -23.67 14.45 -23.71
CA ARG A 309 -22.30 14.20 -24.18
C ARG A 309 -21.36 15.41 -24.10
N PHE A 310 -20.42 15.36 -23.16
CA PHE A 310 -19.06 15.80 -23.43
C PHE A 310 -18.23 14.55 -23.69
N VAL A 311 -18.04 14.19 -24.97
CA VAL A 311 -17.08 13.16 -25.37
C VAL A 311 -15.69 13.73 -25.09
N ARG A 312 -15.13 13.41 -23.93
CA ARG A 312 -13.69 13.51 -23.73
C ARG A 312 -13.11 12.19 -24.19
N SER A 313 -12.41 12.22 -25.33
CA SER A 313 -11.63 11.07 -25.79
C SER A 313 -10.69 10.66 -24.65
N MET A 314 -10.89 9.47 -24.09
CA MET A 314 -9.84 8.81 -23.32
C MET A 314 -8.71 8.53 -24.32
N GLY A 315 -7.66 9.35 -24.25
CA GLY A 315 -6.40 9.09 -24.93
C GLY A 315 -5.86 7.77 -24.41
N GLY A 316 -5.55 6.86 -25.35
CA GLY A 316 -4.94 5.59 -25.04
C GLY A 316 -3.63 5.79 -24.29
N TYR A 317 -3.46 5.04 -23.21
CA TYR A 317 -2.13 4.72 -22.70
C TYR A 317 -1.58 3.61 -23.60
N GLY A 318 -0.51 3.94 -24.33
CA GLY A 318 0.40 2.97 -24.93
C GLY A 318 1.50 2.58 -23.97
#